data_AF-A0A7K6UP20-F1
#
_entry.id   AF-A0A7K6UP20-F1
#
_cell.length_a   1.000
_cell.length_b   1.000
_cell.length_c   1.000
_cell.angle_alpha   90.00
_cell.angle_beta   90.00
_cell.angle_gamma   90.00
#
_symmetry.space_group_name_H-M   'P 1'
#
loop_
_entity.id
_entity.type
_entity.pdbx_description
1 polymer ?
#
loop_
_entity_poly.entity_id
_entity_poly.type
_entity_poly.pdbx_seq_one_letter_code
_entity_poly.pdbx_strand_id
1 'polypeptide(L)'
;DMYEYENRLKTFTNWPFRENCKCTPENMAKAGFVHCPSANEPDVAKCFFCLIELEGWEPNDDPWEEHSKRHSCGFLSLTKPFDDLTMEEY
;
A
#
# COMPACT_ATOMS: atom_id res chain seq x y z
N ASP A 1 -1.33 -14.65 -0.72
CA ASP A 1 -1.36 -13.81 -1.94
C ASP A 1 -1.32 -12.31 -1.55
N MET A 2 -0.87 -11.38 -2.40
CA MET A 2 -0.83 -9.93 -2.08
C MET A 2 -2.19 -9.24 -2.18
N TYR A 3 -3.19 -9.93 -2.73
CA TYR A 3 -4.60 -9.49 -2.63
C TYR A 3 -5.10 -9.51 -1.17
N GLU A 4 -4.57 -10.39 -0.32
CA GLU A 4 -4.88 -10.43 1.11
C GLU A 4 -4.18 -9.27 1.85
N TYR A 5 -4.96 -8.50 2.60
CA TYR A 5 -4.45 -7.37 3.41
C TYR A 5 -3.32 -7.78 4.36
N GLU A 6 -3.47 -8.90 5.08
CA GLU A 6 -2.50 -9.37 6.07
C GLU A 6 -1.13 -9.67 5.45
N ASN A 7 -1.08 -10.12 4.20
CA ASN A 7 0.18 -10.39 3.53
C ASN A 7 0.90 -9.10 3.12
N ARG A 8 0.15 -8.06 2.72
CA ARG A 8 0.72 -6.73 2.48
C ARG A 8 1.25 -6.12 3.77
N LEU A 9 0.49 -6.19 4.86
CA LEU A 9 0.90 -5.69 6.17
C LEU A 9 2.21 -6.32 6.66
N LYS A 10 2.35 -7.64 6.51
CA LYS A 10 3.57 -8.38 6.90
C LYS A 10 4.84 -7.93 6.19
N THR A 11 4.75 -7.22 5.07
CA THR A 11 5.94 -6.72 4.36
C THR A 11 6.64 -5.59 5.13
N PHE A 12 5.90 -4.81 5.92
CA PHE A 12 6.39 -3.63 6.66
C PHE A 12 7.11 -4.01 7.96
N THR A 13 8.22 -4.73 7.85
CA THR A 13 8.99 -5.23 9.01
C THR A 13 9.78 -4.12 9.70
N ASN A 14 10.50 -3.29 8.96
CA ASN A 14 11.37 -2.21 9.46
C ASN A 14 10.87 -0.81 9.06
N TRP A 15 9.55 -0.65 8.90
CA TRP A 15 8.96 0.62 8.52
C TRP A 15 9.11 1.66 9.67
N PRO A 16 9.61 2.87 9.38
CA PRO A 16 9.94 3.86 10.42
C PRO A 16 8.71 4.57 11.00
N PHE A 17 7.62 4.70 10.23
CA PHE A 17 6.45 5.48 10.63
C PHE A 17 5.38 4.59 11.25
N ARG A 18 5.27 4.59 12.59
CA ARG A 18 4.31 3.74 13.31
C ARG A 18 3.33 4.59 14.11
N GLU A 19 3.73 5.04 15.29
CA GLU A 19 2.88 5.85 16.15
C GLU A 19 2.83 7.31 15.67
N ASN A 20 1.66 7.96 15.82
CA ASN A 20 1.44 9.36 15.47
C ASN A 20 1.77 9.73 14.01
N CYS A 21 1.71 8.77 13.09
CA CYS A 21 1.90 8.96 11.66
C CYS A 21 0.63 8.57 10.90
N LYS A 22 0.45 9.08 9.69
CA LYS A 22 -0.59 8.65 8.75
C LYS A 22 -0.12 7.52 7.85
N CYS A 23 1.14 7.52 7.44
CA CYS A 23 1.76 6.47 6.63
C CYS A 23 2.18 5.25 7.46
N THR A 24 1.32 4.77 8.37
CA THR A 24 1.59 3.56 9.16
C THR A 24 1.54 2.31 8.30
N PRO A 25 2.16 1.19 8.71
CA PRO A 25 2.06 -0.09 7.99
C PRO A 25 0.63 -0.49 7.63
N GLU A 26 -0.32 -0.27 8.54
CA GLU A 26 -1.73 -0.58 8.36
C GLU A 26 -2.35 0.29 7.25
N ASN A 27 -2.07 1.59 7.25
CA ASN A 27 -2.61 2.50 6.23
C ASN A 27 -1.94 2.29 4.87
N MET A 28 -0.63 2.01 4.85
CA MET A 28 0.11 1.63 3.65
C MET A 28 -0.49 0.37 3.02
N ALA A 29 -0.68 -0.69 3.82
CA ALA A 29 -1.27 -1.94 3.35
C ALA A 29 -2.74 -1.79 2.91
N LYS A 30 -3.53 -0.94 3.58
CA LYS A 30 -4.91 -0.60 3.16
C LYS A 30 -4.93 0.09 1.79
N ALA A 31 -3.99 0.99 1.52
CA ALA A 31 -3.85 1.66 0.23
C ALA A 31 -3.23 0.77 -0.86
N GLY A 32 -2.98 -0.51 -0.58
CA GLY A 32 -2.47 -1.48 -1.54
C GLY A 32 -0.94 -1.51 -1.66
N PHE A 33 -0.20 -0.84 -0.77
CA PHE A 33 1.25 -0.87 -0.80
C PHE A 33 1.83 -2.11 -0.11
N VAL A 34 2.99 -2.53 -0.60
CA VAL A 34 3.91 -3.48 0.02
C VAL A 34 5.28 -2.82 0.17
N HIS A 35 5.98 -3.09 1.27
CA HIS A 35 7.32 -2.57 1.51
C HIS A 35 8.35 -3.34 0.68
N CYS A 36 9.14 -2.64 -0.12
CA CYS A 36 10.17 -3.20 -1.01
C CYS A 36 11.52 -2.50 -0.78
N PRO A 37 12.10 -2.55 0.43
CA PRO A 37 13.29 -1.77 0.75
C PRO A 37 14.53 -2.30 0.02
N SER A 38 15.41 -1.38 -0.37
CA SER A 38 16.78 -1.66 -0.80
C SER A 38 17.79 -1.06 0.18
N ALA A 39 19.08 -1.34 0.01
CA ALA A 39 20.11 -0.75 0.87
C ALA A 39 20.18 0.78 0.76
N ASN A 40 19.79 1.35 -0.39
CA ASN A 40 19.82 2.79 -0.65
C ASN A 40 18.45 3.45 -0.51
N GLU A 41 17.37 2.66 -0.58
CA GLU A 41 16.00 3.14 -0.60
C GLU A 41 15.18 2.38 0.47
N PRO A 42 15.35 2.74 1.76
CA PRO A 42 14.83 1.95 2.87
C PRO A 42 13.31 2.04 3.04
N ASP A 43 12.65 3.00 2.40
CA ASP A 43 11.22 3.29 2.54
C ASP A 43 10.44 3.15 1.22
N VAL A 44 11.00 2.51 0.20
CA VAL A 44 10.26 2.22 -1.04
C VAL A 44 9.06 1.34 -0.75
N ALA A 45 7.89 1.79 -1.20
CA ALA A 45 6.65 1.07 -1.15
C ALA A 45 6.03 0.96 -2.55
N LYS A 46 5.60 -0.25 -2.91
CA LYS A 46 5.05 -0.57 -4.24
C LYS A 46 3.60 -0.99 -4.14
N CYS A 47 2.73 -0.47 -4.99
CA CYS A 47 1.38 -1.01 -5.08
C CYS A 47 1.44 -2.42 -5.68
N PHE A 48 0.82 -3.41 -5.03
CA PHE A 48 0.80 -4.79 -5.55
C PHE A 48 0.01 -4.94 -6.86
N PHE A 49 -0.90 -4.01 -7.15
CA PHE A 49 -1.84 -4.07 -8.27
C PHE A 49 -1.37 -3.26 -9.48
N CYS A 50 -1.18 -1.93 -9.32
CA CYS A 50 -0.76 -1.06 -10.43
C CYS A 50 0.77 -0.91 -10.54
N LEU A 51 1.53 -1.50 -9.61
CA LEU A 51 2.99 -1.52 -9.60
C LEU A 51 3.68 -0.16 -9.48
N ILE A 52 2.96 0.93 -9.17
CA ILE A 52 3.61 2.20 -8.85
C ILE A 52 4.50 2.05 -7.62
N GLU A 53 5.72 2.56 -7.70
CA GLU A 53 6.68 2.63 -6.60
C GLU A 53 6.81 4.06 -6.11
N LEU A 54 6.71 4.26 -4.80
CA LEU A 54 6.84 5.54 -4.11
C LEU A 54 7.87 5.42 -2.99
N GLU A 55 8.68 6.45 -2.82
CA GLU A 55 9.69 6.61 -1.77
C GLU A 55 9.65 8.03 -1.20
N GLY A 56 10.43 8.29 -0.15
CA GLY A 56 10.51 9.59 0.49
C GLY A 56 9.27 9.91 1.34
N TRP A 57 8.73 8.90 2.00
CA TRP A 57 7.52 9.02 2.81
C TRP A 57 7.77 9.90 4.04
N GLU A 58 6.82 10.77 4.34
CA GLU A 58 6.80 11.61 5.53
C GLU A 58 5.69 11.18 6.51
N PRO A 59 5.84 11.42 7.83
CA PRO A 59 4.86 11.01 8.83
C PRO A 59 3.41 11.42 8.55
N ASN A 60 3.18 12.52 7.84
CA ASN A 60 1.84 13.07 7.59
C ASN A 60 1.25 12.67 6.23
N ASP A 61 1.98 11.90 5.43
CA ASP A 61 1.50 11.43 4.14
C ASP A 61 0.36 10.43 4.32
N ASP A 62 -0.73 10.64 3.61
CA ASP A 62 -1.84 9.69 3.53
C ASP A 62 -1.61 8.74 2.35
N PRO A 63 -1.35 7.43 2.58
CA PRO A 63 -1.01 6.52 1.49
C PRO A 63 -2.09 6.40 0.41
N TRP A 64 -3.37 6.51 0.79
CA TRP A 64 -4.47 6.44 -0.17
C TRP A 64 -4.50 7.68 -1.06
N GLU A 65 -4.34 8.87 -0.48
CA GLU A 65 -4.22 10.11 -1.25
C GLU A 65 -2.99 10.10 -2.15
N GLU A 66 -1.83 9.71 -1.63
CA GLU A 66 -0.58 9.73 -2.39
C GLU A 66 -0.63 8.77 -3.58
N HIS A 67 -1.29 7.61 -3.41
CA HIS A 67 -1.53 6.64 -4.48
C HIS A 67 -2.52 7.18 -5.52
N SER A 68 -3.68 7.68 -5.09
CA SER A 68 -4.72 8.19 -6.00
C SER A 68 -4.28 9.42 -6.81
N LYS A 69 -3.44 10.29 -6.23
CA LYS A 69 -2.86 11.46 -6.93
C LYS A 69 -1.88 11.08 -8.04
N ARG A 70 -1.14 9.98 -7.87
CA ARG A 70 -0.03 9.61 -8.77
C ARG A 70 -0.42 8.61 -9.86
N HIS A 71 -1.42 7.78 -9.63
CA HIS A 71 -1.85 6.80 -10.63
C HIS A 71 -3.34 6.44 -10.50
N SER A 72 -4.00 6.21 -11.65
CA SER A 72 -5.34 5.62 -11.67
C SER A 72 -5.23 4.12 -11.42
N CYS A 73 -5.55 3.67 -10.21
CA CYS A 73 -5.38 2.28 -9.80
C CYS A 73 -6.74 1.59 -9.63
N GLY A 74 -6.93 0.45 -10.33
CA GLY A 74 -8.16 -0.35 -10.23
C GLY A 74 -8.44 -0.85 -8.81
N PHE A 75 -7.39 -1.19 -8.05
CA PHE A 75 -7.52 -1.61 -6.66
C PHE A 75 -8.19 -0.55 -5.78
N LEU A 76 -7.87 0.74 -5.96
CA LEU A 76 -8.50 1.82 -5.18
C LEU A 76 -9.98 2.04 -5.54
N SER A 77 -10.42 1.50 -6.67
CA SER A 77 -11.80 1.62 -7.16
C SER A 77 -12.69 0.46 -6.70
N LEU A 78 -12.13 -0.55 -6.03
CA LEU A 78 -12.89 -1.69 -5.53
C LEU A 78 -13.82 -1.25 -4.40
N THR A 79 -15.12 -1.52 -4.58
CA THR A 79 -16.18 -1.18 -3.60
C THR A 79 -16.45 -2.30 -2.60
N LYS A 80 -15.86 -3.48 -2.84
CA LYS A 80 -15.94 -4.67 -1.99
C LYS A 80 -14.55 -5.17 -1.64
N PRO A 81 -14.37 -5.83 -0.48
CA PRO A 81 -13.17 -6.62 -0.21
C PRO A 81 -12.90 -7.58 -1.36
N PHE A 82 -11.62 -7.82 -1.67
CA PHE A 82 -11.24 -8.71 -2.77
C PHE A 82 -11.83 -10.12 -2.61
N ASP A 83 -11.88 -10.63 -1.38
CA ASP A 83 -12.44 -11.95 -1.04
C ASP A 83 -13.95 -12.05 -1.30
N ASP A 84 -14.63 -10.91 -1.45
CA ASP A 84 -16.08 -10.82 -1.71
C ASP A 84 -16.39 -10.51 -3.19
N LEU A 85 -15.38 -10.42 -4.05
CA LEU A 85 -15.58 -10.21 -5.48
C LEU A 85 -16.08 -11.51 -6.13
N THR A 86 -17.12 -11.37 -6.95
CA THR A 86 -17.58 -12.46 -7.80
C THR A 86 -16.60 -12.70 -8.96
N MET A 87 -16.69 -13.86 -9.62
CA MET A 87 -15.85 -14.15 -10.80
C MET A 87 -16.05 -13.16 -11.96
N GLU A 88 -17.19 -12.46 -12.00
CA GLU A 88 -17.47 -11.42 -13.00
C GLU A 88 -16.86 -10.06 -12.62
N GLU A 89 -16.52 -9.86 -11.34
CA GLU A 89 -15.92 -8.64 -10.79
C GLU A 89 -14.38 -8.73 -10.67
N TYR A 90 -13.80 -9.90 -10.97
CA TYR A 90 -12.36 -10.17 -11.06
C TYR A 90 -11.80 -9.78 -12.43
#